data_AF-A0A8B8ZYL1-F1
#
_entry.id   AF-A0A8B8ZYL1-F1
#
_cell.length_a   1.000
_cell.length_b   1.000
_cell.length_c   1.000
_cell.angle_alpha   90.00
_cell.angle_beta   90.00
_cell.angle_gamma   90.00
#
_symmetry.space_group_name_H-M   'P 1'
#
loop_
_entity.id
_entity.type
_entity.pdbx_description
1 polymer ?
#
loop_
_entity_poly.entity_id
_entity_poly.type
_entity_poly.pdbx_seq_one_letter_code
_entity_poly.pdbx_strand_id
1 'polypeptide(L)'
;MDELRSVNLSKFVSEAVAAICDAKLRTSDIQAAVQVCSLLHQRYKDISPCLIQGLLKVFFPGKCGDDLDADKNMRAIKKRSTLKLLMQLYFVGVVEDASIFVNIIKDLTSLEHLKDRDATQTNLSLLTSFARQGRYFLGLQLHQPGQEVHDEFFKGLNVAADQKKFFKKALHSYYDAVAELLQSEHNSLRMLELENAKILSAKGELSDENAASYEKLRKSYDHLFRCVSL
;
A
#
# COMPACT_ATOMS: atom_id res chain seq x y z
N MET A 1 27.60 -9.10 -1.70
CA MET A 1 27.93 -7.65 -1.52
C MET A 1 29.31 -7.32 -2.06
N ASP A 2 30.32 -8.17 -1.86
CA ASP A 2 31.68 -7.92 -2.34
C ASP A 2 31.79 -7.88 -3.88
N GLU A 3 31.01 -8.68 -4.59
CA GLU A 3 30.91 -8.62 -6.06
C GLU A 3 30.42 -7.26 -6.55
N LEU A 4 29.37 -6.71 -5.94
CA LEU A 4 28.86 -5.37 -6.29
C LEU A 4 29.91 -4.29 -6.02
N ARG A 5 30.84 -4.55 -5.10
CA ARG A 5 31.92 -3.62 -4.79
C ARG A 5 33.06 -3.67 -5.80
N SER A 6 33.29 -4.80 -6.46
CA SER A 6 34.38 -5.00 -7.42
C SER A 6 33.99 -4.66 -8.86
N VAL A 7 32.71 -4.66 -9.21
CA VAL A 7 32.22 -4.37 -10.57
C VAL A 7 31.98 -2.87 -10.82
N ASN A 8 32.31 -2.41 -12.03
CA ASN A 8 31.98 -1.08 -12.52
C ASN A 8 30.68 -1.12 -13.35
N LEU A 9 29.62 -0.52 -12.82
CA LEU A 9 28.29 -0.47 -13.41
C LEU A 9 27.96 0.89 -14.03
N SER A 10 28.92 1.81 -14.20
CA SER A 10 28.64 3.16 -14.72
C SER A 10 27.88 3.16 -16.06
N LYS A 11 28.08 2.12 -16.89
CA LYS A 11 27.38 1.96 -18.18
C LYS A 11 26.09 1.12 -18.08
N PHE A 12 25.82 0.54 -16.92
CA PHE A 12 24.73 -0.42 -16.69
C PHE A 12 23.78 0.03 -15.56
N VAL A 13 23.81 1.31 -15.18
CA VAL A 13 22.99 1.84 -14.07
C VAL A 13 21.50 1.67 -14.39
N SER A 14 21.09 1.93 -15.63
CA SER A 14 19.71 1.78 -16.08
C SER A 14 19.22 0.34 -16.00
N GLU A 15 20.05 -0.62 -16.42
CA GLU A 15 19.76 -2.04 -16.38
C GLU A 15 19.70 -2.56 -14.94
N ALA A 16 20.61 -2.10 -14.08
CA ALA A 16 20.57 -2.41 -12.66
C ALA A 16 19.28 -1.89 -12.00
N VAL A 17 18.88 -0.65 -12.33
CA VAL A 17 17.61 -0.07 -11.86
C VAL A 17 16.42 -0.88 -12.36
N ALA A 18 16.38 -1.24 -13.64
CA ALA A 18 15.31 -2.06 -14.21
C ALA A 18 15.22 -3.42 -13.50
N ALA A 19 16.35 -4.10 -13.28
CA ALA A 19 16.39 -5.37 -12.56
C ALA A 19 15.86 -5.24 -11.12
N ILE A 20 16.18 -4.16 -10.40
CA ILE A 20 15.63 -3.89 -9.06
C ILE A 20 14.13 -3.64 -9.13
N CYS A 21 13.67 -2.85 -10.11
CA CYS A 21 12.26 -2.51 -10.27
C CYS A 21 11.41 -3.73 -10.64
N ASP A 22 11.95 -4.68 -11.42
CA ASP A 22 11.24 -5.87 -11.87
C ASP A 22 11.32 -7.03 -10.87
N ALA A 23 12.29 -7.01 -9.95
CA ALA A 23 12.48 -8.06 -8.95
C ALA A 23 11.20 -8.37 -8.14
N LYS A 24 10.87 -9.66 -8.04
CA LYS A 24 9.74 -10.16 -7.22
C LYS A 24 10.17 -10.27 -5.76
N LEU A 25 10.22 -9.12 -5.07
CA LEU A 25 10.66 -9.03 -3.67
C LEU A 25 9.58 -9.49 -2.69
N ARG A 26 9.96 -10.37 -1.76
CA ARG A 26 9.21 -10.68 -0.54
C ARG A 26 9.59 -9.72 0.58
N THR A 27 8.81 -9.71 1.65
CA THR A 27 9.08 -8.94 2.87
C THR A 27 10.48 -9.21 3.45
N SER A 28 10.96 -10.45 3.38
CA SER A 28 12.30 -10.88 3.81
C SER A 28 13.42 -10.24 3.01
N ASP A 29 13.15 -9.90 1.75
CA ASP A 29 14.19 -9.51 0.78
C ASP A 29 14.42 -7.99 0.81
N ILE A 30 13.51 -7.23 1.45
CA ILE A 30 13.54 -5.77 1.46
C ILE A 30 14.86 -5.24 2.03
N GLN A 31 15.36 -5.80 3.13
CA GLN A 31 16.60 -5.30 3.74
C GLN A 31 17.80 -5.51 2.82
N ALA A 32 17.89 -6.65 2.14
CA ALA A 32 18.93 -6.90 1.14
C ALA A 32 18.82 -5.93 -0.04
N ALA A 33 17.59 -5.68 -0.54
CA ALA A 33 17.35 -4.71 -1.61
C ALA A 33 17.76 -3.29 -1.19
N VAL A 34 17.47 -2.87 0.04
CA VAL A 34 17.88 -1.56 0.59
C VAL A 34 19.41 -1.44 0.61
N GLN A 35 20.13 -2.48 1.05
CA GLN A 35 21.58 -2.43 1.06
C GLN A 35 22.18 -2.33 -0.36
N VAL A 36 21.61 -3.07 -1.32
CA VAL A 36 22.01 -2.97 -2.74
C VAL A 36 21.77 -1.56 -3.26
N CYS A 37 20.58 -1.00 -3.06
CA CYS A 37 20.25 0.36 -3.49
C CYS A 37 21.16 1.41 -2.83
N SER A 38 21.48 1.24 -1.54
CA SER A 38 22.36 2.15 -0.80
C SER A 38 23.78 2.14 -1.34
N LEU A 39 24.34 0.94 -1.62
CA LEU A 39 25.67 0.82 -2.22
C LEU A 39 25.73 1.46 -3.61
N LEU A 40 24.70 1.25 -4.41
CA LEU A 40 24.64 1.84 -5.74
C LEU A 40 24.48 3.38 -5.66
N HIS A 41 23.67 3.89 -4.74
CA HIS A 41 23.48 5.32 -4.51
C HIS A 41 24.78 6.02 -4.12
N GLN A 42 25.58 5.40 -3.24
CA GLN A 42 26.90 5.93 -2.85
C GLN A 42 27.91 5.99 -4.00
N ARG A 43 27.72 5.21 -5.07
CA ARG A 43 28.65 5.09 -6.20
C ARG A 43 28.22 5.87 -7.44
N TYR A 44 26.92 5.93 -7.70
CA TYR A 44 26.36 6.46 -8.94
C TYR A 44 25.28 7.48 -8.62
N LYS A 45 25.57 8.77 -8.87
CA LYS A 45 24.67 9.89 -8.52
C LYS A 45 23.29 9.78 -9.20
N ASP A 46 23.24 9.20 -10.40
CA ASP A 46 22.02 9.15 -11.21
C ASP A 46 21.07 8.01 -10.84
N ILE A 47 21.43 7.15 -9.88
CA ILE A 47 20.58 5.99 -9.58
C ILE A 47 19.28 6.37 -8.87
N SER A 48 19.32 7.30 -7.91
CA SER A 48 18.15 7.62 -7.09
C SER A 48 16.97 8.13 -7.93
N PRO A 49 17.14 9.11 -8.85
CA PRO A 49 16.05 9.55 -9.71
C PRO A 49 15.44 8.41 -10.55
N CYS A 50 16.29 7.60 -11.19
CA CYS A 50 15.87 6.49 -12.03
C CYS A 50 15.14 5.40 -11.23
N LEU A 51 15.66 5.05 -10.05
CA LEU A 51 15.08 4.07 -9.15
C LEU A 51 13.71 4.52 -8.63
N ILE A 52 13.61 5.78 -8.16
CA ILE A 52 12.35 6.35 -7.69
C ILE A 52 11.31 6.33 -8.81
N GLN A 53 11.68 6.78 -10.01
CA GLN A 53 10.80 6.77 -11.17
C GLN A 53 10.32 5.35 -11.52
N GLY A 54 11.22 4.37 -11.54
CA GLY A 54 10.89 2.98 -11.84
C GLY A 54 9.95 2.35 -10.81
N LEU A 55 10.19 2.57 -9.51
CA LEU A 55 9.33 2.08 -8.43
C LEU A 55 7.95 2.77 -8.44
N LEU A 56 7.88 4.06 -8.79
CA LEU A 56 6.60 4.79 -8.87
C LEU A 56 5.68 4.29 -10.00
N LYS A 57 6.21 3.67 -11.06
CA LYS A 57 5.38 3.05 -12.11
C LYS A 57 4.47 1.93 -11.58
N VAL A 58 4.81 1.31 -10.45
CA VAL A 58 3.97 0.29 -9.79
C VAL A 58 2.66 0.89 -9.27
N PHE A 59 2.66 2.16 -8.89
CA PHE A 59 1.48 2.89 -8.43
C PHE A 59 0.81 3.65 -9.58
N PHE A 60 1.61 4.16 -10.52
CA PHE A 60 1.17 5.00 -11.63
C PHE A 60 1.63 4.42 -12.98
N PRO A 61 1.04 3.30 -13.45
CA PRO A 61 1.52 2.57 -14.63
C PRO A 61 1.36 3.30 -15.99
N GLY A 62 0.84 4.52 -16.02
CA GLY A 62 0.61 5.26 -17.28
C GLY A 62 -0.44 4.59 -18.17
N LYS A 63 -0.56 5.06 -19.42
CA LYS A 63 -1.56 4.58 -20.40
C LYS A 63 -1.12 3.34 -21.20
N CYS A 64 0.02 2.71 -20.89
CA CYS A 64 0.48 1.53 -21.63
C CYS A 64 -0.37 0.31 -21.22
N GLY A 65 -1.38 0.02 -22.04
CA GLY A 65 -2.41 -1.00 -21.83
C GLY A 65 -1.96 -2.45 -22.08
N ASP A 66 -0.71 -2.81 -21.75
CA ASP A 66 -0.15 -4.13 -22.07
C ASP A 66 -0.16 -5.13 -20.89
N ASP A 67 -0.80 -4.81 -19.76
CA ASP A 67 -0.77 -5.68 -18.58
C ASP A 67 -2.18 -6.03 -18.04
N LEU A 68 -3.12 -6.22 -18.97
CA LEU A 68 -4.48 -6.69 -18.67
C LEU A 68 -4.51 -8.13 -18.12
N ASP A 69 -3.42 -8.89 -18.29
CA ASP A 69 -3.30 -10.30 -17.87
C ASP A 69 -2.58 -10.49 -16.52
N ALA A 70 -2.06 -9.44 -15.88
CA ALA A 70 -1.48 -9.61 -14.54
C ALA A 70 -2.57 -9.91 -13.49
N ASP A 71 -2.35 -10.96 -12.71
CA ASP A 71 -3.18 -11.31 -11.55
C ASP A 71 -3.28 -10.10 -10.59
N LYS A 72 -4.50 -9.68 -10.26
CA LYS A 72 -4.77 -8.59 -9.29
C LYS A 72 -3.99 -8.81 -7.99
N ASN A 73 -3.88 -10.07 -7.53
CA ASN A 73 -3.13 -10.43 -6.33
C ASN A 73 -1.62 -10.20 -6.50
N MET A 74 -1.05 -10.52 -7.65
CA MET A 74 0.36 -10.25 -7.95
C MET A 74 0.64 -8.74 -7.92
N ARG A 75 -0.26 -7.93 -8.50
CA ARG A 75 -0.16 -6.46 -8.44
C ARG A 75 -0.25 -5.95 -6.99
N ALA A 76 -1.15 -6.49 -6.18
CA ALA A 76 -1.27 -6.12 -4.77
C ALA A 76 0.01 -6.46 -3.98
N ILE A 77 0.59 -7.65 -4.19
CA ILE A 77 1.86 -8.05 -3.58
C ILE A 77 2.99 -7.11 -4.01
N LYS A 78 3.07 -6.78 -5.30
CA LYS A 78 4.09 -5.87 -5.84
C LYS A 78 3.94 -4.45 -5.30
N LYS A 79 2.73 -3.90 -5.23
CA LYS A 79 2.46 -2.60 -4.58
C LYS A 79 2.92 -2.62 -3.12
N ARG A 80 2.65 -3.71 -2.39
CA ARG A 80 3.02 -3.83 -0.96
C ARG A 80 4.53 -3.86 -0.75
N SER A 81 5.26 -4.69 -1.51
CA SER A 81 6.72 -4.74 -1.39
C SER A 81 7.39 -3.45 -1.87
N THR A 82 6.87 -2.84 -2.94
CA THR A 82 7.36 -1.54 -3.45
C THR A 82 7.15 -0.41 -2.46
N LEU A 83 5.96 -0.30 -1.84
CA LEU A 83 5.69 0.72 -0.83
C LEU A 83 6.65 0.58 0.36
N LYS A 84 6.85 -0.67 0.82
CA LYS A 84 7.77 -0.96 1.90
C LYS A 84 9.21 -0.61 1.53
N LEU A 85 9.66 -0.95 0.33
CA LEU A 85 10.98 -0.61 -0.17
C LEU A 85 11.17 0.92 -0.23
N LEU A 86 10.23 1.66 -0.81
CA LEU A 86 10.28 3.13 -0.88
C LEU A 86 10.42 3.76 0.51
N MET A 87 9.64 3.29 1.48
CA MET A 87 9.74 3.80 2.87
C MET A 87 11.10 3.51 3.51
N GLN A 88 11.65 2.30 3.31
CA GLN A 88 12.98 1.98 3.85
C GLN A 88 14.07 2.79 3.17
N LEU A 89 14.01 2.96 1.84
CA LEU A 89 14.93 3.81 1.09
C LEU A 89 14.85 5.28 1.53
N TYR A 90 13.66 5.75 1.92
CA TYR A 90 13.51 7.07 2.54
C TYR A 90 14.22 7.17 3.88
N PHE A 91 14.04 6.16 4.74
CA PHE A 91 14.69 6.15 6.05
C PHE A 91 16.22 6.05 5.97
N VAL A 92 16.79 5.44 4.93
CA VAL A 92 18.26 5.41 4.72
C VAL A 92 18.78 6.57 3.85
N GLY A 93 17.93 7.54 3.50
CA GLY A 93 18.32 8.73 2.74
C GLY A 93 18.57 8.52 1.25
N VAL A 94 18.24 7.34 0.69
CA VAL A 94 18.32 7.11 -0.78
C VAL A 94 17.17 7.85 -1.49
N VAL A 95 16.02 7.95 -0.82
CA VAL A 95 14.89 8.80 -1.21
C VAL A 95 14.80 9.96 -0.23
N GLU A 96 14.81 11.19 -0.71
CA GLU A 96 14.77 12.37 0.17
C GLU A 96 13.45 13.13 0.09
N ASP A 97 12.71 12.97 -1.01
CA ASP A 97 11.45 13.67 -1.25
C ASP A 97 10.26 12.90 -0.66
N ALA A 98 9.69 13.42 0.44
CA ALA A 98 8.50 12.86 1.06
C ALA A 98 7.22 13.04 0.21
N SER A 99 7.23 13.91 -0.80
CA SER A 99 6.08 14.16 -1.68
C SER A 99 5.66 12.91 -2.47
N ILE A 100 6.59 11.97 -2.69
CA ILE A 100 6.26 10.70 -3.34
C ILE A 100 5.19 9.93 -2.55
N PHE A 101 5.26 9.96 -1.22
CA PHE A 101 4.29 9.29 -0.36
C PHE A 101 2.99 10.06 -0.33
N VAL A 102 3.03 11.40 -0.40
CA VAL A 102 1.82 12.22 -0.54
C VAL A 102 1.04 11.79 -1.77
N ASN A 103 1.70 11.63 -2.92
CA ASN A 103 1.07 11.20 -4.17
C ASN A 103 0.50 9.78 -4.08
N ILE A 104 1.26 8.82 -3.53
CA ILE A 104 0.79 7.45 -3.36
C ILE A 104 -0.43 7.40 -2.42
N ILE A 105 -0.37 8.07 -1.27
CA ILE A 105 -1.47 8.07 -0.30
C ILE A 105 -2.69 8.78 -0.88
N LYS A 106 -2.52 9.86 -1.67
CA LYS A 106 -3.61 10.52 -2.38
C LYS A 106 -4.36 9.58 -3.33
N ASP A 107 -3.62 8.76 -4.09
CA ASP A 107 -4.19 7.75 -4.99
C ASP A 107 -4.92 6.65 -4.21
N LEU A 108 -4.24 6.04 -3.24
CA LEU A 108 -4.80 4.96 -2.42
C LEU A 108 -6.07 5.38 -1.64
N THR A 109 -6.18 6.67 -1.29
CA THR A 109 -7.34 7.24 -0.59
C THR A 109 -8.40 7.86 -1.52
N SER A 110 -8.26 7.68 -2.84
CA SER A 110 -9.29 8.11 -3.79
C SER A 110 -10.60 7.34 -3.58
N LEU A 111 -11.71 8.09 -3.47
CA LEU A 111 -13.04 7.52 -3.30
C LEU A 111 -13.53 6.77 -4.55
N GLU A 112 -12.91 7.00 -5.71
CA GLU A 112 -13.23 6.27 -6.95
C GLU A 112 -13.00 4.77 -6.78
N HIS A 113 -12.02 4.38 -5.97
CA HIS A 113 -11.71 2.97 -5.69
C HIS A 113 -12.78 2.27 -4.85
N LEU A 114 -13.65 2.99 -4.14
CA LEU A 114 -14.70 2.39 -3.30
C LEU A 114 -15.76 1.63 -4.10
N LYS A 115 -15.77 1.78 -5.43
CA LYS A 115 -16.64 1.01 -6.32
C LYS A 115 -16.12 -0.42 -6.58
N ASP A 116 -14.83 -0.65 -6.41
CA ASP A 116 -14.18 -1.97 -6.55
C ASP A 116 -13.75 -2.47 -5.16
N ARG A 117 -14.35 -3.58 -4.72
CA ARG A 117 -14.09 -4.17 -3.40
C ARG A 117 -12.68 -4.73 -3.28
N ASP A 118 -12.14 -5.33 -4.33
CA ASP A 118 -10.78 -5.87 -4.32
C ASP A 118 -9.76 -4.72 -4.25
N ALA A 119 -10.02 -3.63 -4.97
CA ALA A 119 -9.18 -2.43 -4.95
C ALA A 119 -9.24 -1.76 -3.57
N THR A 120 -10.43 -1.58 -3.01
CA THR A 120 -10.64 -1.03 -1.65
C THR A 120 -9.86 -1.84 -0.62
N GLN A 121 -9.96 -3.17 -0.68
CA GLN A 121 -9.27 -4.06 0.24
C GLN A 121 -7.74 -3.98 0.10
N THR A 122 -7.25 -3.97 -1.14
CA THR A 122 -5.82 -3.81 -1.42
C THR A 122 -5.31 -2.49 -0.88
N ASN A 123 -6.04 -1.39 -1.11
CA ASN A 123 -5.69 -0.06 -0.64
C ASN A 123 -5.70 0.02 0.88
N LEU A 124 -6.72 -0.52 1.57
CA LEU A 124 -6.74 -0.61 3.04
C LEU A 124 -5.50 -1.35 3.56
N SER A 125 -5.15 -2.50 2.98
CA SER A 125 -3.96 -3.25 3.40
C SER A 125 -2.66 -2.45 3.23
N LEU A 126 -2.53 -1.69 2.14
CA LEU A 126 -1.39 -0.82 1.89
C LEU A 126 -1.34 0.36 2.87
N LEU A 127 -2.47 1.01 3.12
CA LEU A 127 -2.61 2.14 4.04
C LEU A 127 -2.33 1.71 5.50
N THR A 128 -2.85 0.55 5.94
CA THR A 128 -2.53 -0.01 7.26
C THR A 128 -1.03 -0.31 7.39
N SER A 129 -0.42 -0.90 6.35
CA SER A 129 1.03 -1.14 6.33
C SER A 129 1.83 0.16 6.42
N PHE A 130 1.42 1.18 5.65
CA PHE A 130 2.02 2.52 5.69
C PHE A 130 1.89 3.14 7.08
N ALA A 131 0.70 3.13 7.68
CA ALA A 131 0.47 3.74 9.00
C ALA A 131 1.28 3.06 10.10
N ARG A 132 1.41 1.72 10.06
CA ARG A 132 2.17 0.94 11.06
C ARG A 132 3.67 1.17 10.97
N GLN A 133 4.23 1.19 9.76
CA GLN A 133 5.69 1.33 9.55
C GLN A 133 6.12 2.80 9.46
N GLY A 134 5.21 3.67 9.03
CA GLY A 134 5.43 5.06 8.68
C GLY A 134 4.99 6.01 9.79
N ARG A 135 5.12 5.62 11.06
CA ARG A 135 4.69 6.44 12.21
C ARG A 135 5.33 7.84 12.19
N TYR A 136 6.54 7.96 11.64
CA TYR A 136 7.20 9.25 11.43
C TYR A 136 6.42 10.20 10.50
N PHE A 137 5.91 9.70 9.38
CA PHE A 137 5.06 10.46 8.45
C PHE A 137 3.77 10.94 9.12
N LEU A 138 3.29 10.21 10.11
CA LEU A 138 2.09 10.55 10.89
C LEU A 138 2.40 11.39 12.14
N GLY A 139 3.66 11.68 12.45
CA GLY A 139 4.03 12.33 13.71
C GLY A 139 3.55 11.56 14.95
N LEU A 140 3.52 10.22 14.87
CA LEU A 140 3.10 9.30 15.94
C LEU A 140 4.30 8.61 16.60
N GLN A 141 5.48 9.24 16.59
CA GLN A 141 6.66 8.69 17.25
C GLN A 141 6.40 8.58 18.75
N LEU A 142 6.48 7.35 19.27
CA LEU A 142 6.55 7.12 20.70
C LEU A 142 7.95 7.55 21.14
N HIS A 143 8.04 8.58 21.97
CA HIS A 143 9.27 8.83 22.74
C HIS A 143 9.39 7.67 23.72
N GLN A 144 10.19 6.67 23.39
CA GLN A 144 10.56 5.63 24.35
C GLN A 144 11.80 6.10 25.12
N PRO A 145 11.83 6.01 26.46
CA PRO A 145 13.01 6.34 27.24
C PRO A 145 14.21 5.49 26.75
N GLY A 146 15.30 6.13 26.34
CA GLY A 146 16.52 5.45 25.85
C GLY A 146 16.68 5.36 24.32
N GLN A 147 15.80 5.96 23.52
CA GLN A 147 15.90 6.00 22.04
C GLN A 147 16.28 7.39 21.47
N GLU A 148 16.96 8.25 22.24
CA GLU A 148 17.32 9.62 21.84
C GLU A 148 18.12 9.68 20.53
N VAL A 149 19.02 8.72 20.30
CA VAL A 149 19.81 8.58 19.05
C VAL A 149 18.91 8.29 17.86
N HIS A 150 17.84 7.50 18.05
CA HIS A 150 16.87 7.21 17.01
C HIS A 150 16.10 8.50 16.69
N ASP A 151 15.62 9.24 17.70
CA ASP A 151 14.90 10.49 17.48
C ASP A 151 15.75 11.56 16.76
N GLU A 152 17.06 11.65 17.03
CA GLU A 152 17.97 12.51 16.27
C GLU A 152 18.13 12.08 14.81
N PHE A 153 18.20 10.78 14.53
CA PHE A 153 18.24 10.28 13.17
C PHE A 153 16.99 10.67 12.37
N PHE A 154 15.80 10.53 12.96
CA PHE A 154 14.55 10.92 12.29
C PHE A 154 14.39 12.44 12.15
N LYS A 155 15.00 13.26 13.03
CA LYS A 155 15.02 14.74 12.85
C LYS A 155 15.70 15.15 11.54
N GLY A 156 16.64 14.34 11.04
CA GLY A 156 17.29 14.56 9.74
C GLY A 156 16.39 14.28 8.52
N LEU A 157 15.23 13.64 8.73
CA LEU A 157 14.29 13.35 7.65
C LEU A 157 13.33 14.52 7.43
N ASN A 158 13.33 15.04 6.21
CA ASN A 158 12.54 16.19 5.80
C ASN A 158 11.09 15.82 5.46
N VAL A 159 10.26 15.54 6.48
CA VAL A 159 8.79 15.50 6.32
C VAL A 159 8.19 16.77 6.91
N ALA A 160 7.67 17.63 6.03
CA ALA A 160 7.12 18.92 6.41
C ALA A 160 5.79 18.80 7.19
N ALA A 161 5.47 19.80 8.00
CA ALA A 161 4.31 19.76 8.89
C ALA A 161 2.97 19.67 8.13
N ASP A 162 2.89 20.31 6.97
CA ASP A 162 1.76 20.23 6.03
C ASP A 162 1.60 18.84 5.44
N GLN A 163 2.70 18.15 5.09
CA GLN A 163 2.68 16.76 4.65
C GLN A 163 2.20 15.82 5.76
N LYS A 164 2.69 15.99 7.01
CA LYS A 164 2.19 15.23 8.18
C LYS A 164 0.69 15.44 8.39
N LYS A 165 0.22 16.69 8.26
CA LYS A 165 -1.21 17.03 8.33
C LYS A 165 -2.00 16.39 7.20
N PHE A 166 -1.46 16.37 5.98
CA PHE A 166 -2.05 15.71 4.83
C PHE A 166 -2.24 14.21 5.09
N PHE A 167 -1.20 13.49 5.51
CA PHE A 167 -1.29 12.04 5.74
C PHE A 167 -2.37 11.70 6.77
N LYS A 168 -2.40 12.42 7.90
CA LYS A 168 -3.46 12.24 8.91
C LYS A 168 -4.85 12.45 8.33
N LYS A 169 -5.05 13.57 7.63
CA LYS A 169 -6.35 13.92 7.05
C LYS A 169 -6.80 12.88 6.02
N ALA A 170 -5.92 12.49 5.10
CA ALA A 170 -6.22 11.51 4.06
C ALA A 170 -6.61 10.15 4.65
N LEU A 171 -5.86 9.65 5.64
CA LEU A 171 -6.17 8.38 6.30
C LEU A 171 -7.49 8.43 7.08
N HIS A 172 -7.74 9.50 7.85
CA HIS A 172 -8.99 9.67 8.58
C HIS A 172 -10.20 9.77 7.65
N SER A 173 -10.14 10.65 6.63
CA SER A 173 -11.25 10.81 5.69
C SER A 173 -11.53 9.54 4.89
N TYR A 174 -10.50 8.77 4.53
CA TYR A 174 -10.69 7.49 3.86
C TYR A 174 -11.29 6.44 4.80
N TYR A 175 -10.84 6.39 6.06
CA TYR A 175 -11.44 5.51 7.07
C TYR A 175 -12.93 5.82 7.26
N ASP A 176 -13.32 7.09 7.37
CA ASP A 176 -14.72 7.49 7.52
C ASP A 176 -15.56 7.03 6.33
N ALA A 177 -15.08 7.24 5.10
CA ALA A 177 -15.77 6.80 3.89
C ALA A 177 -15.91 5.27 3.79
N VAL A 178 -14.88 4.52 4.22
CA VAL A 178 -14.93 3.06 4.27
C VAL A 178 -15.86 2.57 5.38
N ALA A 179 -15.94 3.28 6.50
CA ALA A 179 -16.87 2.96 7.59
C ALA A 179 -18.33 3.17 7.14
N GLU A 180 -18.63 4.25 6.42
CA GLU A 180 -19.94 4.47 5.81
C GLU A 180 -20.29 3.36 4.81
N LEU A 181 -19.31 2.95 3.99
CA LEU A 181 -19.47 1.84 3.06
C LEU A 181 -19.81 0.53 3.77
N LEU A 182 -19.07 0.21 4.85
CA LEU A 182 -19.29 -0.97 5.67
C LEU A 182 -20.70 -0.96 6.30
N GLN A 183 -21.16 0.20 6.80
CA GLN A 183 -22.51 0.35 7.33
C GLN A 183 -23.58 0.12 6.24
N SER A 184 -23.35 0.63 5.03
CA SER A 184 -24.24 0.40 3.89
C SER A 184 -24.33 -1.08 3.50
N GLU A 185 -23.21 -1.80 3.48
CA GLU A 185 -23.19 -3.25 3.24
C GLU A 185 -23.90 -4.02 4.35
N HIS A 186 -23.66 -3.64 5.61
CA HIS A 186 -24.33 -4.25 6.77
C HIS A 186 -25.85 -4.11 6.67
N ASN A 187 -26.35 -2.92 6.35
CA ASN A 187 -27.78 -2.66 6.18
C ASN A 187 -28.35 -3.49 5.02
N SER A 188 -27.63 -3.58 3.90
CA SER A 188 -28.04 -4.39 2.74
C SER A 188 -28.13 -5.88 3.09
N LEU A 189 -27.14 -6.40 3.84
CA LEU A 189 -27.12 -7.79 4.29
C LEU A 189 -28.31 -8.09 5.20
N ARG A 190 -28.59 -7.20 6.16
CA ARG A 190 -29.73 -7.33 7.07
C ARG A 190 -31.07 -7.33 6.34
N MET A 191 -31.23 -6.49 5.31
CA MET A 191 -32.43 -6.46 4.49
C MET A 191 -32.63 -7.77 3.73
N LEU A 192 -31.55 -8.32 3.16
CA LEU A 192 -31.58 -9.60 2.46
C LEU A 192 -31.90 -10.77 3.40
N GLU A 193 -31.40 -10.75 4.64
CA GLU A 193 -31.75 -11.72 5.67
C GLU A 193 -33.24 -11.69 6.01
N LEU A 194 -33.82 -10.50 6.15
CA LEU A 194 -35.25 -10.34 6.41
C LEU A 194 -36.12 -10.83 5.24
N GLU A 195 -35.69 -10.57 4.01
CA GLU A 195 -36.39 -11.05 2.81
C GLU A 195 -36.32 -12.58 2.70
N ASN A 196 -35.13 -13.15 2.87
CA ASN A 196 -34.94 -14.61 2.86
C ASN A 196 -35.75 -15.29 3.96
N ALA A 197 -35.84 -14.71 5.15
CA ALA A 197 -36.68 -15.23 6.24
C ALA A 197 -38.17 -15.25 5.88
N LYS A 198 -38.68 -14.21 5.19
CA LYS A 198 -40.08 -14.18 4.71
C LYS A 198 -40.33 -15.26 3.66
N ILE A 199 -39.40 -15.44 2.71
CA ILE A 199 -39.51 -16.47 1.67
C ILE A 199 -39.54 -17.86 2.30
N LEU A 200 -38.62 -18.13 3.23
CA LEU A 200 -38.55 -19.41 3.94
C LEU A 200 -39.83 -19.67 4.74
N SER A 201 -40.38 -18.65 5.41
CA SER A 201 -41.66 -18.78 6.13
C SER A 201 -42.85 -19.03 5.21
N ALA A 202 -42.84 -18.54 3.97
CA ALA A 202 -43.96 -18.65 3.04
C ALA A 202 -43.90 -19.91 2.18
N LYS A 203 -42.70 -20.34 1.76
CA LYS A 203 -42.48 -21.46 0.82
C LYS A 203 -41.86 -22.69 1.46
N GLY A 204 -41.30 -22.58 2.67
CA GLY A 204 -40.57 -23.66 3.35
C GLY A 204 -39.12 -23.87 2.87
N GLU A 205 -38.74 -23.24 1.76
CA GLU A 205 -37.41 -23.38 1.15
C GLU A 205 -36.90 -22.06 0.56
N LEU A 206 -35.57 -21.96 0.40
CA LEU A 206 -34.89 -20.88 -0.30
C LEU A 206 -34.36 -21.39 -1.64
N SER A 207 -34.41 -20.56 -2.67
CA SER A 207 -33.80 -20.89 -3.95
C SER A 207 -32.27 -20.83 -3.88
N ASP A 208 -31.59 -21.54 -4.78
CA ASP A 208 -30.15 -21.47 -4.93
C ASP A 208 -29.67 -20.05 -5.27
N GLU A 209 -30.47 -19.28 -6.02
CA GLU A 209 -30.16 -17.88 -6.38
C GLU A 209 -30.18 -16.96 -5.14
N ASN A 210 -31.16 -17.13 -4.25
CA ASN A 210 -31.24 -16.40 -2.99
C ASN A 210 -30.07 -16.75 -2.06
N ALA A 211 -29.74 -18.04 -1.96
CA ALA A 211 -28.61 -18.51 -1.17
C ALA A 211 -27.27 -17.99 -1.70
N ALA A 212 -27.06 -18.03 -3.02
CA ALA A 212 -25.85 -17.51 -3.66
C ALA A 212 -25.71 -15.99 -3.49
N SER A 213 -26.81 -15.24 -3.62
CA SER A 213 -26.82 -13.79 -3.43
C SER A 213 -26.48 -13.39 -1.99
N TYR A 214 -27.03 -14.10 -1.01
CA TYR A 214 -26.71 -13.92 0.40
C TYR A 214 -25.23 -14.20 0.68
N GLU A 215 -24.73 -15.35 0.23
CA GLU A 215 -23.35 -15.75 0.47
C GLU A 215 -22.35 -14.78 -0.17
N LYS A 216 -22.66 -14.24 -1.36
CA LYS A 216 -21.86 -13.22 -2.02
C LYS A 216 -21.78 -11.94 -1.20
N LEU A 217 -22.91 -11.42 -0.73
CA LEU A 217 -22.95 -10.18 0.04
C LEU A 217 -22.32 -10.35 1.43
N ARG A 218 -22.59 -11.49 2.10
CA ARG A 218 -21.98 -11.85 3.38
C ARG A 218 -20.45 -11.91 3.27
N LYS A 219 -19.92 -12.58 2.25
CA LYS A 219 -18.46 -12.63 2.02
C LYS A 219 -17.86 -11.24 1.79
N SER A 220 -18.52 -10.39 1.00
CA SER A 220 -18.08 -9.00 0.80
C SER A 220 -18.01 -8.25 2.13
N TYR A 221 -19.08 -8.29 2.91
CA TYR A 221 -19.16 -7.65 4.23
C TYR A 221 -18.11 -8.17 5.20
N ASP A 222 -18.00 -9.49 5.39
CA ASP A 222 -17.04 -10.12 6.31
C ASP A 222 -15.60 -9.73 5.93
N HIS A 223 -15.33 -9.61 4.64
CA HIS A 223 -14.02 -9.25 4.14
C HIS A 223 -13.69 -7.77 4.37
N LEU A 224 -14.63 -6.87 4.08
CA LEU A 224 -14.49 -5.44 4.34
C LEU A 224 -14.35 -5.17 5.84
N PHE A 225 -15.18 -5.82 6.66
CA PHE A 225 -15.16 -5.73 8.13
C PHE A 225 -13.79 -6.09 8.70
N ARG A 226 -13.20 -7.20 8.24
CA ARG A 226 -11.84 -7.62 8.64
C ARG A 226 -10.80 -6.57 8.30
N CYS A 227 -10.90 -5.91 7.15
CA CYS A 227 -9.93 -4.91 6.72
C CYS A 227 -10.01 -3.61 7.51
N VAL A 228 -11.23 -3.18 7.88
CA VAL A 228 -11.46 -1.98 8.69
C VAL A 228 -11.01 -2.19 10.15
N SER A 229 -11.10 -3.42 10.65
CA SER A 229 -10.79 -3.75 12.05
C SER A 229 -9.30 -3.98 12.34
N LEU A 230 -8.41 -3.85 11.35
CA LEU A 230 -6.95 -4.10 11.44
C LEU A 230 -6.14 -2.85 11.80
#